data_AF-A0A3M3XNC8-F1
#
_entry.id   AF-A0A3M3XNC8-F1
#
_cell.length_a   1.000
_cell.length_b   1.000
_cell.length_c   1.000
_cell.angle_alpha   90.00
_cell.angle_beta   90.00
_cell.angle_gamma   90.00
#
_symmetry.space_group_name_H-M   'P 1'
#
loop_
_entity.id
_entity.type
_entity.pdbx_description
1 polymer ?
#
loop_
_entity_poly.entity_id
_entity_poly.type
_entity_poly.pdbx_seq_one_letter_code
_entity_poly.pdbx_strand_id
1 'polypeptide(L)' 'MDNQQLICRALYDFNLTQLSIAAALEDMAALIETLSCLPPPISASLKRHLETVGRNCDRSCNAMYSLLSEEAEVE' A
#
# COMPACT_ATOMS: atom_id res chain seq x y z
N MET A 1 -1.25 -29.45 -0.71
CA MET A 1 -2.06 -28.29 -0.30
C MET A 1 -2.82 -27.87 -1.53
N ASP A 2 -4.13 -27.69 -1.41
CA ASP A 2 -4.97 -27.38 -2.57
C ASP A 2 -4.54 -26.05 -3.21
N ASN A 3 -4.56 -25.94 -4.54
CA ASN A 3 -4.08 -24.76 -5.27
C ASN A 3 -4.86 -23.51 -4.83
N GLN A 4 -6.15 -23.67 -4.56
CA GLN A 4 -7.01 -22.61 -4.05
C GLN A 4 -6.59 -22.13 -2.65
N GLN A 5 -6.16 -23.04 -1.77
CA GLN A 5 -5.68 -22.66 -0.43
C GLN A 5 -4.37 -21.87 -0.49
N LEU A 6 -3.48 -22.20 -1.43
CA LEU A 6 -2.25 -21.45 -1.68
C LEU A 6 -2.55 -20.02 -2.14
N ILE A 7 -3.48 -19.86 -3.09
CA ILE A 7 -3.91 -18.55 -3.60
C ILE A 7 -4.56 -17.73 -2.48
N CYS A 8 -5.48 -18.31 -1.71
CA CYS A 8 -6.11 -17.61 -0.58
C CYS A 8 -5.08 -17.17 0.47
N ARG A 9 -4.06 -17.99 0.74
CA ARG A 9 -3.00 -17.63 1.69
C ARG A 9 -2.14 -16.48 1.17
N ALA A 10 -1.75 -16.53 -0.10
CA ALA A 10 -0.97 -15.46 -0.73
C ALA A 10 -1.74 -14.12 -0.71
N LEU A 11 -3.04 -14.13 -0.99
CA LEU A 11 -3.88 -12.93 -0.94
C LEU A 11 -4.02 -12.39 0.47
N TYR A 12 -4.16 -13.26 1.46
CA TYR A 12 -4.20 -12.85 2.87
C TYR A 12 -2.89 -12.18 3.30
N ASP A 13 -1.74 -12.80 3.00
CA ASP A 13 -0.42 -12.25 3.35
C ASP A 13 -0.15 -10.93 2.59
N PHE A 14 -0.61 -10.82 1.34
CA PHE A 14 -0.56 -9.59 0.55
C PHE A 14 -1.38 -8.47 1.20
N ASN A 15 -2.62 -8.74 1.62
CA ASN A 15 -3.47 -7.75 2.27
C ASN A 15 -2.89 -7.28 3.62
N LEU A 16 -2.31 -8.20 4.41
CA LEU A 16 -1.58 -7.82 5.64
C LEU A 16 -0.39 -6.90 5.34
N THR A 17 0.34 -7.18 4.25
CA THR A 17 1.47 -6.35 3.82
C THR A 17 1.00 -4.95 3.43
N GLN A 18 -0.12 -4.82 2.71
CA GLN A 18 -0.71 -3.52 2.36
C GLN A 18 -1.07 -2.69 3.59
N LEU A 19 -1.73 -3.31 4.57
CA LEU A 19 -2.09 -2.65 5.84
C LEU A 19 -0.84 -2.17 6.57
N SER A 20 0.23 -2.99 6.59
CA SER A 20 1.50 -2.60 7.20
C SER A 20 2.17 -1.43 6.47
N ILE A 21 2.09 -1.37 5.13
CA ILE A 21 2.61 -0.26 4.35
C ILE A 21 1.82 1.02 4.65
N ALA A 22 0.50 0.95 4.67
CA ALA A 22 -0.36 2.09 4.98
C ALA A 22 -0.04 2.67 6.36
N ALA A 23 0.03 1.82 7.39
CA ALA A 23 0.38 2.24 8.75
C ALA A 23 1.78 2.89 8.79
N ALA A 24 2.78 2.31 8.11
CA ALA A 24 4.12 2.89 8.07
C ALA A 24 4.16 4.27 7.39
N LEU A 25 3.37 4.48 6.33
CA LEU A 25 3.25 5.78 5.66
C LEU A 25 2.58 6.83 6.56
N GLU A 26 1.56 6.44 7.32
CA GLU A 26 0.90 7.31 8.31
C GLU A 26 1.86 7.70 9.44
N ASP A 27 2.60 6.74 9.99
CA ASP A 27 3.62 6.98 11.02
C ASP A 27 4.72 7.92 10.51
N MET A 28 5.18 7.75 9.27
CA MET A 28 6.15 8.64 8.64
C MET A 28 5.60 10.06 8.46
N ALA A 29 4.33 10.20 8.09
CA ALA A 29 3.68 11.52 7.96
C ALA A 29 3.57 12.22 9.32
N ALA A 30 3.21 11.47 10.38
CA ALA A 30 3.17 11.98 11.75
C ALA A 30 4.57 12.38 12.24
N LEU A 31 5.60 11.57 11.95
CA LEU A 31 6.98 11.89 12.30
C LEU A 31 7.42 13.22 11.66
N ILE A 32 7.08 13.47 10.40
CA ILE A 32 7.41 14.74 9.72
C ILE A 32 6.83 15.94 10.47
N GLU A 33 5.64 15.84 11.05
CA GLU A 33 5.05 16.93 11.86
C GLU A 33 5.86 17.25 13.12
N THR A 34 6.54 16.24 13.67
CA THR A 34 7.35 16.41 14.89
C THR A 34 8.74 17.00 14.63
N LEU A 35 9.19 17.00 13.37
CA LEU A 35 10.51 17.51 12.98
C LEU A 35 10.52 19.04 12.89
N SER A 36 10.80 19.68 14.02
CA SER A 36 10.85 21.15 14.15
C SER A 36 11.93 21.85 13.30
N CYS A 37 12.91 21.11 12.79
CA CYS A 37 14.01 21.65 11.98
C CYS A 37 13.69 21.72 10.48
N LEU A 38 12.58 21.14 10.02
CA LEU A 38 12.23 21.14 8.60
C LEU A 38 11.55 22.44 8.19
N PRO A 39 12.03 23.12 7.14
CA PRO A 39 11.29 24.23 6.55
C PRO A 39 9.89 23.78 6.09
N PRO A 40 8.84 24.61 6.23
CA PRO A 40 7.48 24.25 5.84
C PRO A 40 7.35 23.68 4.41
N PRO A 41 8.02 24.25 3.38
CA PRO A 41 7.96 23.71 2.02
C PRO A 41 8.51 22.27 1.91
N ILE A 42 9.54 21.94 2.69
CA ILE A 42 10.15 20.61 2.69
C ILE A 42 9.21 19.61 3.35
N SER A 43 8.62 19.96 4.52
CA SER A 43 7.64 19.10 5.20
C SER A 43 6.44 18.78 4.28
N ALA A 44 5.92 19.78 3.57
CA ALA A 44 4.80 19.63 2.64
C ALA A 44 5.18 18.74 1.44
N SER A 45 6.39 18.91 0.89
CA SER A 45 6.87 18.07 -0.20
C SER A 45 7.03 16.61 0.22
N LEU A 46 7.54 16.35 1.43
CA LEU A 46 7.72 15.00 1.95
C LEU A 46 6.37 14.32 2.17
N LYS A 47 5.39 14.99 2.79
CA LYS A 47 4.04 14.45 2.95
C LYS A 47 3.37 14.11 1.62
N ARG A 48 3.47 15.01 0.63
CA ARG A 48 2.96 14.75 -0.73
C ARG A 48 3.64 13.55 -1.38
N HIS A 49 4.92 13.33 -1.11
CA HIS A 49 5.63 12.16 -1.59
C HIS A 49 5.07 10.87 -0.95
N LEU A 50 4.87 10.86 0.37
CA LEU A 50 4.25 9.73 1.08
C LEU A 50 2.84 9.42 0.54
N GLU A 51 2.01 10.43 0.32
CA GLU A 51 0.69 10.26 -0.32
C GLU A 51 0.79 9.64 -1.72
N THR A 52 1.81 10.02 -2.49
CA THR A 52 2.03 9.48 -3.83
C THR A 52 2.45 8.02 -3.78
N VAL A 53 3.31 7.65 -2.82
CA VAL A 53 3.68 6.25 -2.57
C VAL A 53 2.44 5.44 -2.17
N GLY A 54 1.60 5.95 -1.26
CA GLY A 54 0.35 5.30 -0.86
C GLY A 54 -0.58 5.04 -2.06
N ARG A 55 -0.85 6.07 -2.87
CA ARG A 55 -1.68 5.93 -4.08
C ARG A 55 -1.11 4.92 -5.10
N ASN A 56 0.22 4.84 -5.22
CA ASN A 56 0.85 3.87 -6.11
C ASN A 56 0.71 2.45 -5.57
N CYS A 57 0.85 2.26 -4.25
CA CYS A 57 0.56 0.99 -3.59
C CYS A 57 -0.87 0.55 -3.90
N ASP A 58 -1.87 1.40 -3.65
CA ASP A 58 -3.28 1.09 -3.92
C ASP A 58 -3.54 0.68 -5.38
N ARG A 59 -2.92 1.39 -6.34
CA ARG A 59 -3.02 1.04 -7.77
C ARG A 59 -2.45 -0.33 -8.09
N SER A 60 -1.27 -0.65 -7.56
CA SER A 60 -0.66 -1.98 -7.73
C SER A 60 -1.53 -3.08 -7.12
N CYS A 61 -2.19 -2.79 -6.00
CA CYS A 61 -3.10 -3.72 -5.33
C CYS A 61 -4.37 -3.95 -6.14
N ASN A 62 -4.98 -2.87 -6.65
CA ASN A 62 -6.14 -2.97 -7.53
C ASN A 62 -5.82 -3.75 -8.81
N ALA A 63 -4.64 -3.53 -9.42
CA ALA A 63 -4.22 -4.29 -10.60
C ALA A 63 -4.09 -5.79 -10.30
N MET A 64 -3.54 -6.16 -9.15
CA MET A 64 -3.45 -7.57 -8.72
C MET A 64 -4.85 -8.20 -8.53
N TYR A 65 -5.78 -7.49 -7.90
CA TYR A 65 -7.15 -7.99 -7.74
C TYR A 65 -7.89 -8.09 -9.08
N SER A 66 -7.65 -7.17 -10.02
CA SER A 66 -8.24 -7.22 -11.36
C SER A 66 -7.78 -8.44 -12.17
N LEU A 67 -6.49 -8.81 -12.08
CA LEU A 67 -5.98 -10.02 -12.74
C LEU A 67 -6.69 -11.29 -12.26
N LEU A 68 -6.98 -11.38 -10.96
CA LEU A 68 -7.69 -12.51 -10.37
C LEU A 68 -9.17 -12.57 -10.77
N SER A 69 -9.82 -11.41 -10.96
CA SER A 69 -11.19 -11.37 -11.48
C SER A 69 -11.27 -11.74 -12.96
N GLU A 70 -10.27 -11.36 -13.76
CA GLU A 70 -10.20 -11.73 -15.19
C GLU A 70 -9.96 -13.23 -15.37
N GLU A 71 -9.10 -13.85 -14.54
CA GLU A 71 -8.89 -15.30 -14.55
C GLU A 71 -10.14 -16.09 -14.11
N ALA A 72 -10.97 -15.52 -13.23
CA ALA A 72 -12.21 -16.15 -12.77
C ALA A 72 -13.37 -16.09 -13.79
N GLU A 73 -13.32 -15.19 -14.78
CA GLU A 73 -14.32 -15.07 -15.86
C GLU A 73 -13.97 -15.92 -17.10
N VAL A 74 -12.75 -16.46 -17.17
CA VAL A 74 -12.26 -17.27 -18.30
C VAL A 74 -12.45 -18.78 -18.04
N GLU A 75 -12.93 -19.17 -16.86
CA GLU A 75 -13.25 -20.56 -16.47
C GLU A 75 -14.75 -20.91 -16.59
#